data_AF-A0A7J8IA21-F1
#
_entry.id   AF-A0A7J8IA21-F1
#
_cell.length_a   1.000
_cell.length_b   1.000
_cell.length_c   1.000
_cell.angle_alpha   90.00
_cell.angle_beta   90.00
_cell.angle_gamma   90.00
#
_symmetry.space_group_name_H-M   'P 1'
#
loop_
_entity.id
_entity.type
_entity.pdbx_description
1 polymer ?
#
loop_
_entity_poly.entity_id
_entity_poly.type
_entity_poly.pdbx_seq_one_letter_code
_entity_poly.pdbx_strand_id
1 'polypeptide(L)'
;MKEPTLNLFAASLIFGRWKYSTPSSNSPWHWGFVGVYRNGGFIFTLSKSKSETKKKFINLQLNSWIRRGTRVVFIDFSLYNANVNLFCIIRLVAEFPATGGILTSWQFYSVKLLRYVSSYDYFIACCEITFFILFIVFTIQEGIKIKEFKSAYFKSIWNWLELLLLVLYFVAIFFNSYCKIQIFLLLESLLKSTEKYSDYYFLAYWHIFYNNVIAITIFFAWIKIFKFISFNNTMSQLSSTLSRCIKDIVGFAIMFFIILFAYAQLGFLVFGSQVDDFSTFQNSIFAQFRIVLGDFNFAAIQQDNPVLGPIYFITFIFFVFFVLLNIFLAIINYTYSEVKADYSIGRRPDFELGKMIKKSYDNALKKLKLKKPQEDEDNESVKSRDLAERARREGFDENEIQSAEQMKKWKERLEKKYYSTEIQDDYQPVTQQEFRDLFLYAVELEKELHYISLKLNRVMREVSALPY
;
A
#
# COMPACT_ATOMS: atom_id res chain seq x y z
N MET A 1 -0.83 73.43 32.65
CA MET A 1 -1.73 72.77 31.67
C MET A 1 -0.90 72.01 30.65
N LYS A 2 -0.57 70.75 30.91
CA LYS A 2 0.00 69.82 29.91
C LYS A 2 -0.44 68.42 30.28
N GLU A 3 -1.62 68.03 29.82
CA GLU A 3 -2.03 66.62 29.67
C GLU A 3 -3.35 66.55 28.89
N PRO A 4 -3.28 66.26 27.58
CA PRO A 4 -4.29 65.37 26.99
C PRO A 4 -3.71 64.30 26.05
N THR A 5 -2.39 64.25 25.85
CA THR A 5 -1.78 63.36 24.84
C THR A 5 -1.55 61.92 25.31
N LEU A 6 -1.42 61.67 26.63
CA LEU A 6 -1.26 60.31 27.16
C LEU A 6 -2.55 59.46 27.06
N ASN A 7 -3.72 60.09 27.19
CA ASN A 7 -5.01 59.39 27.14
C ASN A 7 -5.41 58.96 25.72
N LEU A 8 -5.00 59.70 24.68
CA LEU A 8 -5.26 59.32 23.29
C LEU A 8 -4.37 58.17 22.80
N PHE A 9 -3.13 58.06 23.28
CA PHE A 9 -2.25 56.92 22.98
C PHE A 9 -2.67 55.64 23.74
N ALA A 10 -3.09 55.77 25.00
CA ALA A 10 -3.66 54.66 25.74
C ALA A 10 -5.01 54.21 25.15
N ALA A 11 -5.87 55.16 24.75
CA ALA A 11 -7.13 54.86 24.06
C ALA A 11 -6.89 54.22 22.69
N SER A 12 -5.95 54.69 21.87
CA SER A 12 -5.63 54.05 20.57
C SER A 12 -5.10 52.63 20.73
N LEU A 13 -4.33 52.35 21.80
CA LEU A 13 -3.88 51.01 22.19
C LEU A 13 -5.01 50.11 22.72
N ILE A 14 -6.08 50.68 23.28
CA ILE A 14 -7.28 49.95 23.74
C ILE A 14 -8.22 49.70 22.56
N PHE A 15 -8.47 50.70 21.70
CA PHE A 15 -9.35 50.59 20.53
C PHE A 15 -8.77 49.73 19.39
N GLY A 16 -7.44 49.69 19.23
CA GLY A 16 -6.80 48.81 18.25
C GLY A 16 -7.03 47.31 18.49
N ARG A 17 -7.34 46.91 19.74
CA ARG A 17 -7.48 45.49 20.15
C ARG A 17 -8.88 44.91 19.94
N TRP A 18 -9.90 45.77 19.79
CA TRP A 18 -11.26 45.37 19.43
C TRP A 18 -11.53 45.47 17.92
N LYS A 19 -10.48 45.64 17.13
CA LYS A 19 -10.57 45.70 15.67
C LYS A 19 -10.40 44.30 15.09
N TYR A 20 -11.27 43.94 14.15
CA TYR A 20 -11.14 42.69 13.42
C TYR A 20 -9.85 42.69 12.61
N SER A 21 -9.01 41.69 12.85
CA SER A 21 -7.80 41.44 12.08
C SER A 21 -8.13 40.47 10.96
N THR A 22 -7.90 40.91 9.72
CA THR A 22 -8.05 40.04 8.55
C THR A 22 -6.98 38.95 8.60
N PRO A 23 -7.32 37.70 8.25
CA PRO A 23 -6.36 36.62 8.19
C PRO A 23 -5.26 36.97 7.18
N SER A 24 -4.02 36.58 7.47
CA SER A 24 -2.96 36.61 6.46
C SER A 24 -3.33 35.65 5.34
N SER A 25 -3.05 36.02 4.08
CA SER A 25 -3.42 35.25 2.88
C SER A 25 -2.94 33.79 2.93
N ASN A 26 -1.85 33.53 3.64
CA ASN A 26 -1.25 32.22 3.74
C ASN A 26 -1.76 31.39 4.93
N SER A 27 -2.54 31.93 5.86
CA SER A 27 -2.92 31.16 7.06
C SER A 27 -3.81 29.94 6.75
N PRO A 28 -3.46 28.71 7.20
CA PRO A 28 -4.27 27.53 6.96
C PRO A 28 -5.59 27.61 7.72
N TRP A 29 -6.58 26.88 7.20
CA TRP A 29 -7.85 26.72 7.88
C TRP A 29 -7.70 25.71 9.02
N HIS A 30 -8.32 26.02 10.16
CA HIS A 30 -8.40 25.09 11.28
C HIS A 30 -9.66 24.24 11.14
N TRP A 31 -9.48 22.94 11.03
CA TRP A 31 -10.57 21.97 10.99
C TRP A 31 -10.94 21.59 12.42
N GLY A 32 -12.09 22.11 12.87
CA GLY A 32 -12.66 21.82 14.18
C GLY A 32 -13.66 20.66 14.16
N PHE A 33 -14.29 20.38 15.30
CA PHE A 33 -15.34 19.34 15.39
C PHE A 33 -16.64 19.78 14.71
N VAL A 34 -17.03 21.05 14.88
CA VAL A 34 -18.32 21.56 14.37
C VAL A 34 -18.16 22.23 13.01
N GLY A 35 -16.99 22.82 12.74
CA GLY A 35 -16.80 23.59 11.53
C GLY A 35 -15.35 23.89 11.22
N VAL A 36 -15.15 24.55 10.08
CA VAL A 36 -13.84 24.95 9.58
C VAL A 36 -13.67 26.44 9.77
N TYR A 37 -12.61 26.83 10.46
CA TYR A 37 -12.36 28.21 10.90
C TYR A 37 -11.13 28.81 10.21
N ARG A 38 -11.21 30.10 9.90
CA ARG A 38 -10.08 30.87 9.37
C ARG A 38 -9.30 31.56 10.50
N ASN A 39 -8.02 31.84 10.27
CA ASN A 39 -7.12 32.44 11.27
C ASN A 39 -7.32 33.97 11.46
N GLY A 40 -8.51 34.49 11.13
CA GLY A 40 -8.88 35.91 11.28
C GLY A 40 -9.78 36.12 12.50
N GLY A 41 -9.82 37.33 13.05
CA GLY A 41 -10.65 37.61 14.22
C GLY A 41 -10.13 38.74 15.10
N PHE A 42 -10.59 38.73 16.35
CA PHE A 42 -10.13 39.66 17.39
C PHE A 42 -8.96 39.04 18.13
N ILE A 43 -7.75 39.54 17.86
CA ILE A 43 -6.50 38.95 18.34
C ILE A 43 -5.95 39.78 19.51
N PHE A 44 -5.65 39.12 20.63
CA PHE A 44 -5.05 39.74 21.80
C PHE A 44 -3.72 39.08 22.13
N THR A 45 -2.62 39.83 22.06
CA THR A 45 -1.30 39.33 22.42
C THR A 45 -1.09 39.41 23.94
N LEU A 46 -0.79 38.25 24.54
CA LEU A 46 -0.45 38.16 25.95
C LEU A 46 0.97 38.68 26.20
N SER A 47 1.19 39.28 27.36
CA SER A 47 2.49 39.81 27.80
C SER A 47 3.32 38.71 28.47
N LYS A 48 4.64 38.88 28.49
CA LYS A 48 5.57 37.98 29.21
C LYS A 48 5.38 38.05 30.72
N SER A 49 4.97 39.20 31.26
CA SER A 49 4.71 39.40 32.69
C SER A 49 3.36 38.82 33.11
N LYS A 50 3.36 37.98 34.15
CA LYS A 50 2.15 37.40 34.76
C LYS A 50 1.17 38.47 35.26
N SER A 51 1.69 39.56 35.84
CA SER A 51 0.86 40.63 36.41
C SER A 51 0.09 41.38 35.32
N GLU A 52 0.75 41.76 34.23
CA GLU A 52 0.12 42.42 33.09
C GLU A 52 -0.89 41.53 32.38
N THR A 53 -0.55 40.25 32.21
CA THR A 53 -1.45 39.26 31.58
C THR A 53 -2.71 39.04 32.44
N LYS A 54 -2.58 38.98 33.77
CA LYS A 54 -3.73 38.92 34.68
C LYS A 54 -4.62 40.16 34.55
N LYS A 55 -4.03 41.36 34.49
CA LYS A 55 -4.78 42.61 34.27
C LYS A 55 -5.52 42.60 32.92
N LYS A 56 -4.89 42.07 31.86
CA LYS A 56 -5.52 41.89 30.54
C LYS A 56 -6.72 40.94 30.59
N PHE A 57 -6.59 39.79 31.26
CA PHE A 57 -7.71 38.85 31.41
C PHE A 57 -8.88 39.44 32.19
N ILE A 58 -8.62 40.14 33.30
CA ILE A 58 -9.68 40.84 34.05
C ILE A 58 -10.38 41.86 33.16
N ASN A 59 -9.64 42.63 32.36
CA ASN A 59 -10.22 43.59 31.43
C ASN A 59 -11.08 42.92 30.33
N LEU A 60 -10.64 41.77 29.79
CA LEU A 60 -11.44 41.00 28.82
C LEU A 60 -12.73 40.43 29.45
N GLN A 61 -12.65 39.99 30.71
CA GLN A 61 -13.79 39.48 31.45
C GLN A 61 -14.81 40.59 31.75
N LEU A 62 -14.35 41.75 32.24
CA LEU A 62 -15.21 42.90 32.53
C LEU A 62 -15.95 43.40 31.28
N ASN A 63 -15.31 43.33 30.10
CA ASN A 63 -15.93 43.74 28.84
C ASN A 63 -16.77 42.65 28.14
N SER A 64 -16.92 41.48 28.78
CA SER A 64 -17.63 40.32 28.20
C SER A 64 -17.12 40.03 26.78
N TRP A 65 -15.82 39.79 26.63
CA TRP A 65 -15.21 39.52 25.32
C TRP A 65 -15.82 38.29 24.64
N ILE A 66 -16.05 37.23 25.42
CA ILE A 66 -16.78 36.05 24.97
C ILE A 66 -18.26 36.33 25.10
N ARG A 67 -18.99 36.25 23.98
CA ARG A 67 -20.42 36.52 23.89
C ARG A 67 -21.14 35.35 23.24
N ARG A 68 -22.48 35.39 23.22
CA ARG A 68 -23.32 34.39 22.53
C ARG A 68 -22.98 34.22 21.03
N GLY A 69 -22.42 35.24 20.40
CA GLY A 69 -21.97 35.19 19.00
C GLY A 69 -20.56 34.63 18.78
N THR A 70 -19.79 34.39 19.84
CA THR A 70 -18.46 33.77 19.74
C THR A 70 -18.62 32.33 19.29
N ARG A 71 -17.87 31.92 18.25
CA ARG A 71 -17.92 30.57 17.68
C ARG A 71 -16.72 29.71 18.04
N VAL A 72 -15.55 30.32 18.09
CA VAL A 72 -14.31 29.62 18.44
C VAL A 72 -13.37 30.58 19.14
N VAL A 73 -12.63 30.07 20.12
CA VAL A 73 -11.54 30.76 20.79
C VAL A 73 -10.28 29.90 20.63
N PHE A 74 -9.22 30.50 20.11
CA PHE A 74 -7.91 29.90 19.98
C PHE A 74 -6.96 30.47 21.03
N ILE A 75 -6.20 29.60 21.69
CA ILE A 75 -5.08 29.98 22.54
C ILE A 75 -3.83 29.34 21.94
N ASP A 76 -3.01 30.17 21.30
CA ASP A 76 -1.80 29.74 20.61
C ASP A 76 -0.55 30.21 21.35
N PHE A 77 0.37 29.29 21.60
CA PHE A 77 1.68 29.61 22.13
C PHE A 77 2.69 28.53 21.72
N SER A 78 3.97 28.89 21.75
CA SER A 78 5.05 27.96 21.43
C SER A 78 6.05 27.88 22.58
N LEU A 79 6.57 26.68 22.79
CA LEU A 79 7.60 26.36 23.77
C LEU A 79 8.83 25.85 23.03
N TYR A 80 10.02 26.19 23.52
CA TYR A 80 11.27 25.68 22.99
C TYR A 80 12.03 24.95 24.08
N ASN A 81 12.39 23.69 23.82
CA ASN A 81 13.25 22.91 24.70
C ASN A 81 14.68 22.93 24.17
N ALA A 82 15.57 23.65 24.87
CA ALA A 82 16.96 23.82 24.49
C ALA A 82 17.80 22.53 24.59
N ASN A 83 17.43 21.59 25.47
CA ASN A 83 18.22 20.37 25.70
C ASN A 83 18.13 19.39 24.52
N VAL A 84 16.95 19.30 23.88
CA VAL A 84 16.69 18.43 22.71
C VAL A 84 16.57 19.20 21.40
N ASN A 85 16.64 20.54 21.44
CA ASN A 85 16.47 21.41 20.28
C ASN A 85 15.15 21.12 19.52
N LEU A 86 14.04 21.15 20.26
CA LEU A 86 12.69 20.90 19.73
C LEU A 86 11.74 22.04 20.11
N PHE A 87 10.97 22.49 19.13
CA PHE A 87 9.86 23.42 19.33
C PHE A 87 8.58 22.63 19.51
N CYS A 88 7.81 22.95 20.54
CA CYS A 88 6.45 22.46 20.75
C CYS A 88 5.49 23.62 20.51
N ILE A 89 4.67 23.51 19.47
CA ILE A 89 3.68 24.51 19.08
C ILE A 89 2.33 24.00 19.52
N ILE A 90 1.64 24.82 20.32
CA ILE A 90 0.45 24.43 21.04
C ILE A 90 -0.70 25.33 20.59
N ARG A 91 -1.78 24.69 20.16
CA ARG A 91 -3.06 25.34 19.88
C ARG A 91 -4.14 24.68 20.73
N LEU A 92 -4.72 25.44 21.65
CA LEU A 92 -5.91 25.02 22.40
C LEU A 92 -7.12 25.69 21.77
N VAL A 93 -8.19 24.91 21.59
CA VAL A 93 -9.38 25.33 20.87
C VAL A 93 -10.59 25.13 21.76
N ALA A 94 -11.42 26.15 21.87
CA ALA A 94 -12.74 26.05 22.49
C ALA A 94 -13.78 26.49 21.46
N GLU A 95 -14.58 25.54 20.97
CA GLU A 95 -15.68 25.77 20.04
C GLU A 95 -17.00 25.96 20.81
N PHE A 96 -17.80 26.91 20.34
CA PHE A 96 -19.08 27.31 20.93
C PHE A 96 -20.19 27.07 19.88
N PRO A 97 -20.82 25.88 19.91
CA PRO A 97 -21.94 25.55 19.03
C PRO A 97 -23.09 26.56 19.16
N ALA A 98 -23.92 26.68 18.12
CA ALA A 98 -25.11 27.54 18.15
C ALA A 98 -26.15 27.10 19.18
N THR A 99 -26.16 25.81 19.51
CA THR A 99 -26.98 25.17 20.53
C THR A 99 -26.50 25.48 21.96
N GLY A 100 -25.30 26.05 22.13
CA GLY A 100 -24.66 26.28 23.42
C GLY A 100 -23.60 25.23 23.74
N GLY A 101 -23.14 25.21 24.99
CA GLY A 101 -22.04 24.35 25.42
C GLY A 101 -20.67 24.81 24.91
N ILE A 102 -19.63 24.05 25.27
CA ILE A 102 -18.24 24.29 24.87
C ILE A 102 -17.62 22.95 24.50
N LEU A 103 -17.09 22.83 23.28
CA LEU A 103 -16.33 21.69 22.82
C LEU A 103 -14.85 22.07 22.81
N THR A 104 -14.05 21.44 23.66
CA THR A 104 -12.62 21.72 23.77
C THR A 104 -11.81 20.71 22.97
N SER A 105 -10.86 21.18 22.18
CA SER A 105 -9.88 20.35 21.49
C SER A 105 -8.48 20.94 21.60
N TRP A 106 -7.46 20.14 21.30
CA TRP A 106 -6.06 20.52 21.44
C TRP A 106 -5.23 19.96 20.31
N GLN A 107 -4.20 20.70 19.92
CA GLN A 107 -3.20 20.29 18.95
C GLN A 107 -1.81 20.62 19.48
N PHE A 108 -0.98 19.59 19.57
CA PHE A 108 0.41 19.68 20.01
C PHE A 108 1.31 19.24 18.85
N TYR A 109 2.16 20.14 18.38
CA TYR A 109 3.08 19.87 17.27
C TYR A 109 4.52 20.02 17.71
N SER A 110 5.27 18.92 17.64
CA SER A 110 6.70 18.90 17.92
C SER A 110 7.48 18.99 16.62
N VAL A 111 8.27 20.06 16.44
CA VAL A 111 9.01 20.33 15.21
C VAL A 111 10.45 20.73 15.53
N LYS A 112 11.41 20.09 14.86
CA LYS A 112 12.83 20.48 14.87
C LYS A 112 13.06 21.57 13.83
N LEU A 113 12.95 22.83 14.22
CA LEU A 113 13.15 23.99 13.33
C LEU A 113 14.63 24.21 12.99
N LEU A 114 15.51 24.05 13.98
CA LEU A 114 16.96 24.18 13.80
C LEU A 114 17.55 22.80 13.46
N ARG A 115 17.70 22.52 12.16
CA ARG A 115 18.08 21.18 11.68
C ARG A 115 19.56 20.86 11.81
N TYR A 116 20.48 21.77 11.48
CA TYR A 116 21.91 21.46 11.38
C TYR A 116 22.70 22.01 12.58
N VAL A 117 22.56 21.35 13.74
CA VAL A 117 23.28 21.77 14.97
C VAL A 117 24.23 20.69 15.45
N SER A 118 23.79 19.42 15.48
CA SER A 118 24.61 18.31 15.96
C SER A 118 25.40 17.65 14.82
N SER A 119 26.50 16.97 15.15
CA SER A 119 27.25 16.11 14.21
C SER A 119 26.36 15.08 13.51
N TYR A 120 25.38 14.52 14.23
CA TYR A 120 24.41 13.59 13.65
C TYR A 120 23.51 14.24 12.59
N ASP A 121 23.22 15.54 12.73
CA ASP A 121 22.40 16.26 11.76
C ASP A 121 23.12 16.45 10.41
N TYR A 122 24.46 16.52 10.41
CA TYR A 122 25.23 16.53 9.18
C TYR A 122 25.21 15.18 8.46
N PHE A 123 25.16 14.07 9.20
CA PHE A 123 24.94 12.74 8.60
C PHE A 123 23.56 12.66 7.92
N ILE A 124 22.52 13.20 8.56
CA ILE A 124 21.19 13.32 7.93
C ILE A 124 21.26 14.18 6.66
N ALA A 125 22.00 15.30 6.67
CA ALA A 125 22.19 16.13 5.48
C ALA A 125 22.86 15.37 4.32
N CYS A 126 23.88 14.55 4.60
CA CYS A 126 24.47 13.66 3.58
C CYS A 126 23.42 12.70 2.99
N CYS A 127 22.57 12.10 3.84
CA CYS A 127 21.50 11.22 3.40
C CYS A 127 20.45 11.95 2.54
N GLU A 128 20.10 13.20 2.89
CA GLU A 128 19.19 14.04 2.09
C GLU A 128 19.76 14.30 0.68
N ILE A 129 21.08 14.55 0.58
CA ILE A 129 21.76 14.76 -0.71
C ILE A 129 21.76 13.48 -1.54
N THR A 130 22.12 12.34 -0.93
CA THR A 130 22.08 11.03 -1.61
C THR A 130 20.66 10.72 -2.10
N PHE A 131 19.63 10.97 -1.30
CA PHE A 131 18.24 10.80 -1.70
C PHE A 131 17.87 11.66 -2.91
N PHE A 132 18.31 12.93 -2.94
CA PHE A 132 18.07 13.82 -4.08
C PHE A 132 18.75 13.33 -5.36
N ILE A 133 19.97 12.80 -5.27
CA ILE A 133 20.67 12.18 -6.40
C ILE A 133 19.89 10.96 -6.92
N LEU A 134 19.46 10.07 -6.03
CA LEU A 134 18.66 8.90 -6.39
C LEU A 134 17.32 9.29 -7.04
N PHE A 135 16.68 10.36 -6.57
CA PHE A 135 15.46 10.88 -7.16
C PHE A 135 15.66 11.33 -8.62
N ILE A 136 16.76 12.02 -8.93
CA ILE A 136 17.08 12.41 -10.31
C ILE A 136 17.28 11.17 -11.19
N VAL A 137 18.03 10.18 -10.70
CA VAL A 137 18.26 8.92 -11.42
C VAL A 137 16.93 8.20 -11.69
N PHE A 138 16.05 8.10 -10.69
CA PHE A 138 14.73 7.47 -10.87
C PHE A 138 13.84 8.23 -11.85
N THR A 139 13.89 9.57 -11.84
CA THR A 139 13.14 10.39 -12.79
C THR A 139 13.60 10.13 -14.23
N ILE A 140 14.91 10.05 -14.46
CA ILE A 140 15.48 9.74 -15.79
C ILE A 140 15.09 8.32 -16.22
N GLN A 141 15.20 7.34 -15.33
CA GLN A 141 14.83 5.95 -15.61
C GLN A 141 13.35 5.82 -16.00
N GLU A 142 12.43 6.45 -15.27
CA GLU A 142 11.01 6.45 -15.64
C GLU A 142 10.75 7.21 -16.94
N GLY A 143 11.46 8.31 -17.19
CA GLY A 143 11.37 9.05 -18.45
C GLY A 143 11.75 8.19 -19.67
N ILE A 144 12.80 7.38 -19.55
CA ILE A 144 13.23 6.44 -20.61
C ILE A 144 12.16 5.35 -20.81
N LYS A 145 11.68 4.72 -19.74
CA LYS A 145 10.63 3.69 -19.81
C LYS A 145 9.35 4.20 -20.47
N ILE A 146 8.91 5.41 -20.13
CA ILE A 146 7.71 6.02 -20.73
C ILE A 146 7.92 6.25 -22.23
N LYS A 147 9.12 6.67 -22.65
CA LYS A 147 9.45 6.91 -24.06
C LYS A 147 9.49 5.61 -24.88
N GLU A 148 10.02 4.54 -24.31
CA GLU A 148 10.13 3.23 -24.98
C GLU A 148 8.78 2.51 -25.07
N PHE A 149 8.06 2.38 -23.95
CA PHE A 149 6.85 1.56 -23.87
C PHE A 149 5.56 2.32 -24.24
N LYS A 150 5.58 3.66 -24.33
CA LYS A 150 4.44 4.53 -24.70
C LYS A 150 3.12 4.09 -24.02
N SER A 151 2.15 3.61 -24.79
CA SER A 151 0.83 3.19 -24.30
C SER A 151 0.86 1.86 -23.54
N ALA A 152 1.81 0.97 -23.86
CA ALA A 152 1.96 -0.31 -23.16
C ALA A 152 2.39 -0.12 -21.69
N TYR A 153 3.07 1.00 -21.38
CA TYR A 153 3.49 1.33 -20.01
C TYR A 153 2.31 1.41 -19.04
N PHE A 154 1.19 2.02 -19.45
CA PHE A 154 0.02 2.27 -18.60
C PHE A 154 -0.85 1.03 -18.34
N LYS A 155 -0.55 -0.11 -18.96
CA LYS A 155 -1.29 -1.36 -18.73
C LYS A 155 -0.84 -2.09 -17.47
N SER A 156 0.37 -1.85 -16.99
CA SER A 156 0.93 -2.53 -15.82
C SER A 156 0.64 -1.78 -14.52
N ILE A 157 0.07 -2.48 -13.53
CA ILE A 157 -0.24 -1.90 -12.21
C ILE A 157 1.03 -1.44 -11.47
N TRP A 158 2.16 -2.12 -11.71
CA TRP A 158 3.44 -1.80 -11.11
C TRP A 158 4.03 -0.49 -11.63
N ASN A 159 3.78 -0.17 -12.90
CA ASN A 159 4.23 1.08 -13.50
C ASN A 159 3.42 2.27 -12.94
N TRP A 160 2.11 2.07 -12.69
CA TRP A 160 1.30 3.05 -11.97
C TRP A 160 1.81 3.31 -10.56
N LEU A 161 2.24 2.27 -9.84
CA LEU A 161 2.85 2.41 -8.51
C LEU A 161 4.20 3.15 -8.57
N GLU A 162 5.02 2.90 -9.59
CA GLU A 162 6.29 3.62 -9.81
C GLU A 162 6.04 5.11 -10.12
N LEU A 163 5.04 5.42 -10.97
CA LEU A 163 4.64 6.79 -11.27
C LEU A 163 4.07 7.52 -10.04
N LEU A 164 3.23 6.85 -9.25
CA LEU A 164 2.68 7.39 -8.01
C LEU A 164 3.79 7.76 -7.02
N LEU A 165 4.77 6.87 -6.83
CA LEU A 165 5.94 7.15 -5.99
C LEU A 165 6.74 8.35 -6.50
N LEU A 166 6.95 8.47 -7.80
CA LEU A 166 7.66 9.60 -8.40
C LEU A 166 6.94 10.93 -8.12
N VAL A 167 5.61 10.96 -8.26
CA VAL A 167 4.79 12.14 -7.95
C VAL A 167 4.89 12.48 -6.46
N LEU A 168 4.77 11.48 -5.57
CA LEU A 168 4.89 11.69 -4.12
C LEU A 168 6.28 12.23 -3.74
N TYR A 169 7.36 11.77 -4.37
CA TYR A 169 8.70 12.32 -4.15
C TYR A 169 8.81 13.78 -4.58
N PHE A 170 8.24 14.15 -5.73
CA PHE A 170 8.24 15.55 -6.19
C PHE A 170 7.50 16.45 -5.19
N VAL A 171 6.33 15.99 -4.73
CA VAL A 171 5.53 16.69 -3.71
C VAL A 171 6.31 16.83 -2.40
N ALA A 172 6.98 15.77 -1.93
CA ALA A 172 7.78 15.80 -0.71
C ALA A 172 8.95 16.80 -0.81
N ILE A 173 9.68 16.82 -1.93
CA ILE A 173 10.80 17.76 -2.17
C ILE A 173 10.30 19.20 -2.22
N PHE A 174 9.18 19.45 -2.90
CA PHE A 174 8.55 20.77 -2.96
C PHE A 174 8.20 21.27 -1.56
N PHE A 175 7.49 20.47 -0.75
CA PHE A 175 7.10 20.88 0.61
C PHE A 175 8.29 21.01 1.57
N ASN A 176 9.30 20.15 1.47
CA ASN A 176 10.53 20.27 2.27
C ASN A 176 11.24 21.61 1.98
N SER A 177 11.38 21.95 0.69
CA SER A 177 12.02 23.19 0.26
C SER A 177 11.21 24.41 0.71
N TYR A 178 9.89 24.37 0.53
CA TYR A 178 8.98 25.41 1.00
C TYR A 178 9.09 25.64 2.52
N CYS A 179 9.06 24.56 3.31
CA CYS A 179 9.21 24.66 4.76
C CYS A 179 10.56 25.26 5.15
N LYS A 180 11.68 24.83 4.53
CA LYS A 180 13.02 25.38 4.80
C LYS A 180 13.09 26.89 4.53
N ILE A 181 12.53 27.36 3.40
CA ILE A 181 12.49 28.78 3.06
C ILE A 181 11.68 29.58 4.08
N GLN A 182 10.49 29.08 4.48
CA GLN A 182 9.64 29.76 5.46
C GLN A 182 10.29 29.82 6.85
N ILE A 183 10.96 28.74 7.27
CA ILE A 183 11.73 28.70 8.53
C ILE A 183 12.82 29.77 8.52
N PHE A 184 13.58 29.85 7.43
CA PHE A 184 14.68 30.81 7.30
C PHE A 184 14.19 32.26 7.47
N LEU A 185 13.11 32.62 6.76
CA LEU A 185 12.51 33.96 6.85
C LEU A 185 11.97 34.26 8.26
N LEU A 186 11.31 33.29 8.89
CA LEU A 186 10.71 33.47 10.21
C LEU A 186 11.76 33.55 11.32
N LEU A 187 12.85 32.78 11.21
CA LEU A 187 13.99 32.82 12.12
C LEU A 187 14.69 34.19 12.06
N GLU A 188 14.87 34.75 10.86
CA GLU A 188 15.46 36.08 10.67
C GLU A 188 14.60 37.16 11.34
N SER A 189 13.27 37.07 11.26
CA SER A 189 12.36 38.01 11.92
C SER A 189 12.40 37.91 13.45
N LEU A 190 12.60 36.72 14.01
CA LEU A 190 12.68 36.53 15.46
C LEU A 190 13.94 37.12 16.06
N LEU A 191 15.07 36.97 15.36
CA LEU A 191 16.33 37.58 15.78
C LEU A 191 16.26 39.11 15.81
N LYS A 192 15.43 39.71 14.95
CA LYS A 192 15.21 41.16 14.88
C LYS A 192 14.24 41.69 15.95
N SER A 193 13.24 40.90 16.36
CA SER A 193 12.22 41.35 17.33
C SER A 193 11.75 40.23 18.26
N THR A 194 12.21 40.25 19.51
CA THR A 194 11.87 39.25 20.54
C THR A 194 10.57 39.56 21.30
N GLU A 195 9.97 40.73 21.09
CA GLU A 195 8.79 41.17 21.84
C GLU A 195 7.46 40.81 21.18
N LYS A 196 7.46 40.55 19.87
CA LYS A 196 6.25 40.20 19.11
C LYS A 196 6.11 38.69 18.99
N TYR A 197 4.90 38.18 19.20
CA TYR A 197 4.59 36.79 18.91
C TYR A 197 4.68 36.52 17.41
N SER A 198 5.46 35.53 17.02
CA SER A 198 5.50 34.99 15.67
C SER A 198 4.58 33.78 15.57
N ASP A 199 3.73 33.74 14.55
CA ASP A 199 2.84 32.62 14.30
C ASP A 199 3.63 31.44 13.72
N TYR A 200 3.95 30.46 14.57
CA TYR A 200 4.58 29.21 14.16
C TYR A 200 3.57 28.12 13.77
N TYR A 201 2.28 28.33 14.03
CA TYR A 201 1.26 27.32 13.73
C TYR A 201 1.20 27.05 12.23
N PHE A 202 1.26 28.10 11.40
CA PHE A 202 1.36 27.99 9.95
C PHE A 202 2.49 27.03 9.52
N LEU A 203 3.66 27.20 10.12
CA LEU A 203 4.84 26.41 9.81
C LEU A 203 4.72 24.96 10.30
N ALA A 204 4.19 24.75 11.51
CA ALA A 204 3.89 23.41 12.01
C ALA A 204 2.94 22.66 11.10
N TYR A 205 1.86 23.32 10.65
CA TYR A 205 0.87 22.76 9.75
C TYR A 205 1.51 22.17 8.49
N TRP A 206 2.35 22.95 7.80
CA TRP A 206 3.06 22.46 6.61
C TRP A 206 4.08 21.36 6.92
N HIS A 207 4.74 21.42 8.08
CA HIS A 207 5.66 20.37 8.50
C HIS A 207 4.95 19.03 8.76
N ILE A 208 3.74 19.05 9.32
CA ILE A 208 2.92 17.84 9.52
C ILE A 208 2.43 17.31 8.18
N PHE A 209 1.98 18.21 7.30
CA PHE A 209 1.58 17.81 5.95
C PHE A 209 2.74 17.11 5.22
N TYR A 210 3.95 17.68 5.30
CA TYR A 210 5.17 17.05 4.79
C TYR A 210 5.44 15.67 5.43
N ASN A 211 5.29 15.53 6.75
CA ASN A 211 5.46 14.25 7.43
C ASN A 211 4.43 13.20 6.97
N ASN A 212 3.18 13.60 6.78
CA ASN A 212 2.13 12.72 6.25
C ASN A 212 2.45 12.27 4.81
N VAL A 213 2.94 13.16 3.96
CA VAL A 213 3.39 12.82 2.60
C VAL A 213 4.55 11.81 2.65
N ILE A 214 5.54 12.01 3.52
CA ILE A 214 6.64 11.04 3.70
C ILE A 214 6.12 9.69 4.16
N ALA A 215 5.23 9.66 5.16
CA ALA A 215 4.67 8.42 5.68
C ALA A 215 3.96 7.61 4.58
N ILE A 216 3.14 8.29 3.77
CA ILE A 216 2.46 7.67 2.61
C ILE A 216 3.50 7.18 1.58
N THR A 217 4.54 7.98 1.32
CA THR A 217 5.60 7.61 0.38
C THR A 217 6.34 6.35 0.83
N ILE A 218 6.71 6.26 2.11
CA ILE A 218 7.37 5.10 2.70
C ILE A 218 6.47 3.87 2.64
N PHE A 219 5.17 4.02 2.92
CA PHE A 219 4.20 2.93 2.80
C PHE A 219 4.16 2.35 1.39
N PHE A 220 4.06 3.19 0.35
CA PHE A 220 4.12 2.70 -1.03
C PHE A 220 5.50 2.15 -1.42
N ALA A 221 6.58 2.68 -0.85
CA ALA A 221 7.92 2.13 -1.05
C ALA A 221 8.05 0.71 -0.48
N TRP A 222 7.42 0.42 0.67
CA TRP A 222 7.30 -0.95 1.19
C TRP A 222 6.48 -1.85 0.27
N ILE A 223 5.37 -1.37 -0.29
CA ILE A 223 4.59 -2.14 -1.27
C ILE A 223 5.43 -2.46 -2.51
N LYS A 224 6.30 -1.54 -2.96
CA LYS A 224 7.21 -1.78 -4.08
C LYS A 224 8.10 -3.00 -3.87
N ILE A 225 8.42 -3.36 -2.62
CA ILE A 225 9.21 -4.55 -2.31
C ILE A 225 8.50 -5.84 -2.75
N PHE A 226 7.16 -5.89 -2.76
CA PHE A 226 6.42 -7.05 -3.27
C PHE A 226 6.71 -7.35 -4.75
N LYS A 227 7.03 -6.33 -5.56
CA LYS A 227 7.47 -6.52 -6.96
C LYS A 227 8.76 -7.35 -7.07
N PHE A 228 9.63 -7.26 -6.06
CA PHE A 228 10.88 -8.01 -6.02
C PHE A 228 10.69 -9.35 -5.28
N ILE A 229 9.77 -9.46 -4.32
CA ILE A 229 9.51 -10.73 -3.62
C ILE A 229 8.81 -11.77 -4.52
N SER A 230 8.17 -11.36 -5.62
CA SER A 230 7.61 -12.27 -6.62
C SER A 230 8.65 -13.15 -7.36
N PHE A 231 9.95 -13.03 -7.01
CA PHE A 231 10.99 -14.00 -7.39
C PHE A 231 10.83 -15.39 -6.73
N ASN A 232 9.87 -15.60 -5.83
CA ASN A 232 9.51 -16.95 -5.38
C ASN A 232 8.25 -17.45 -6.10
N ASN A 233 8.24 -18.70 -6.56
CA ASN A 233 7.13 -19.33 -7.27
C ASN A 233 5.82 -19.25 -6.48
N THR A 234 5.87 -19.48 -5.16
CA THR A 234 4.67 -19.43 -4.29
C THR A 234 4.13 -18.01 -4.13
N MET A 235 5.01 -17.01 -4.05
CA MET A 235 4.60 -15.60 -3.92
C MET A 235 4.11 -15.02 -5.26
N SER A 236 4.69 -15.47 -6.37
CA SER A 236 4.18 -15.15 -7.71
C SER A 236 2.78 -15.71 -7.92
N GLN A 237 2.52 -16.94 -7.47
CA GLN A 237 1.18 -17.52 -7.51
C GLN A 237 0.17 -16.68 -6.73
N LEU A 238 0.49 -16.26 -5.50
CA LEU A 238 -0.37 -15.39 -4.69
C LEU A 238 -0.62 -14.02 -5.36
N SER A 239 0.43 -13.38 -5.88
CA SER A 239 0.31 -12.11 -6.59
C SER A 239 -0.55 -12.22 -7.85
N SER A 240 -0.37 -13.30 -8.62
CA SER A 240 -1.18 -13.59 -9.80
C SER A 240 -2.65 -13.84 -9.45
N THR A 241 -2.92 -14.59 -8.38
CA THR A 241 -4.31 -14.79 -7.89
C THR A 241 -4.99 -13.48 -7.53
N LEU A 242 -4.28 -12.60 -6.80
CA LEU A 242 -4.81 -11.30 -6.40
C LEU A 242 -5.06 -10.39 -7.62
N SER A 243 -4.14 -10.39 -8.59
CA SER A 243 -4.28 -9.61 -9.82
C SER A 243 -5.43 -10.10 -10.71
N ARG A 244 -5.67 -11.42 -10.77
CA ARG A 244 -6.77 -12.01 -11.56
C ARG A 244 -8.13 -11.75 -10.90
N CYS A 245 -8.23 -11.90 -9.58
CA CYS A 245 -9.49 -11.72 -8.86
C CYS A 245 -9.88 -10.26 -8.64
N ILE A 246 -8.97 -9.29 -8.84
CA ILE A 246 -9.26 -7.87 -8.58
C ILE A 246 -10.47 -7.35 -9.38
N LYS A 247 -10.69 -7.85 -10.61
CA LYS A 247 -11.83 -7.44 -11.44
C LYS A 247 -13.16 -7.90 -10.82
N ASP A 248 -13.21 -9.14 -10.36
CA ASP A 248 -14.41 -9.72 -9.72
C ASP A 248 -14.64 -9.10 -8.34
N ILE A 249 -13.56 -8.86 -7.58
CA ILE A 249 -13.61 -8.16 -6.28
C ILE A 249 -14.12 -6.73 -6.46
N VAL A 250 -13.70 -6.00 -7.49
CA VAL A 250 -14.19 -4.63 -7.74
C VAL A 250 -15.69 -4.64 -8.05
N GLY A 251 -16.18 -5.61 -8.85
CA GLY A 251 -17.61 -5.77 -9.09
C GLY A 251 -18.39 -6.05 -7.82
N PHE A 252 -17.91 -6.97 -6.99
CA PHE A 252 -18.49 -7.28 -5.68
C PHE A 252 -18.42 -6.09 -4.70
N ALA A 253 -17.33 -5.32 -4.71
CA ALA A 253 -17.14 -4.16 -3.84
C ALA A 253 -18.21 -3.08 -4.09
N ILE A 254 -18.64 -2.90 -5.35
CA ILE A 254 -19.73 -1.97 -5.67
C ILE A 254 -21.03 -2.41 -4.99
N MET A 255 -21.38 -3.70 -5.07
CA MET A 255 -22.55 -4.25 -4.37
C MET A 255 -22.44 -4.10 -2.85
N PHE A 256 -21.25 -4.37 -2.30
CA PHE A 256 -20.95 -4.20 -0.88
C PHE A 256 -21.17 -2.74 -0.42
N PHE A 257 -20.62 -1.77 -1.15
CA PHE A 257 -20.76 -0.35 -0.78
C PHE A 257 -22.19 0.16 -0.89
N ILE A 258 -23.00 -0.34 -1.83
CA ILE A 258 -24.43 0.00 -1.90
C ILE A 258 -25.15 -0.41 -0.61
N ILE A 259 -24.92 -1.65 -0.16
CA ILE A 259 -25.52 -2.15 1.09
C ILE A 259 -24.97 -1.35 2.28
N LEU A 260 -23.66 -1.14 2.34
CA LEU A 260 -23.02 -0.39 3.42
C LEU A 260 -23.61 1.02 3.55
N PHE A 261 -23.70 1.77 2.46
CA PHE A 261 -24.27 3.13 2.47
C PHE A 261 -25.76 3.14 2.78
N ALA A 262 -26.54 2.15 2.33
CA ALA A 262 -27.95 2.03 2.69
C ALA A 262 -28.13 1.87 4.20
N TYR A 263 -27.36 0.97 4.83
CA TYR A 263 -27.37 0.81 6.29
C TYR A 263 -26.76 2.03 6.99
N ALA A 264 -25.79 2.74 6.40
CA ALA A 264 -25.16 3.91 7.02
C ALA A 264 -26.16 5.05 7.10
N GLN A 265 -26.91 5.25 6.02
CA GLN A 265 -27.99 6.22 5.94
C GLN A 265 -29.12 5.88 6.91
N LEU A 266 -29.51 4.60 6.99
CA LEU A 266 -30.52 4.14 7.95
C LEU A 266 -30.06 4.39 9.39
N GLY A 267 -28.83 3.99 9.74
CA GLY A 267 -28.26 4.19 11.07
C GLY A 267 -28.16 5.67 11.45
N PHE A 268 -27.73 6.52 10.52
CA PHE A 268 -27.69 7.97 10.70
C PHE A 268 -29.07 8.56 10.98
N LEU A 269 -30.10 8.14 10.24
CA LEU A 269 -31.47 8.65 10.40
C LEU A 269 -32.16 8.16 11.67
N VAL A 270 -31.91 6.92 12.08
CA VAL A 270 -32.54 6.32 13.28
C VAL A 270 -31.80 6.73 14.55
N PHE A 271 -30.49 6.51 14.61
CA PHE A 271 -29.70 6.62 15.85
C PHE A 271 -28.92 7.93 15.96
N GLY A 272 -28.81 8.74 14.89
CA GLY A 272 -27.90 9.87 14.84
C GLY A 272 -28.19 11.01 15.81
N SER A 273 -29.38 11.05 16.42
CA SER A 273 -29.73 12.06 17.43
C SER A 273 -29.30 11.70 18.86
N GLN A 274 -29.16 10.41 19.18
CA GLN A 274 -28.89 9.93 20.55
C GLN A 274 -27.56 9.17 20.67
N VAL A 275 -27.06 8.59 19.58
CA VAL A 275 -25.85 7.75 19.61
C VAL A 275 -24.71 8.48 18.90
N ASP A 276 -23.64 8.80 19.63
CA ASP A 276 -22.48 9.55 19.13
C ASP A 276 -21.80 8.88 17.92
N ASP A 277 -21.76 7.55 17.89
CA ASP A 277 -21.20 6.78 16.76
C ASP A 277 -21.94 7.04 15.43
N PHE A 278 -23.24 7.39 15.50
CA PHE A 278 -24.08 7.69 14.34
C PHE A 278 -24.35 9.20 14.17
N SER A 279 -23.69 10.07 14.94
CA SER A 279 -23.91 11.53 14.95
C SER A 279 -23.72 12.22 13.60
N THR A 280 -22.83 11.69 12.75
CA THR A 280 -22.63 12.16 11.38
C THR A 280 -22.66 10.99 10.42
N PHE A 281 -22.98 11.25 9.15
CA PHE A 281 -22.95 10.21 8.12
C PHE A 281 -21.58 9.55 7.98
N GLN A 282 -20.49 10.33 8.09
CA GLN A 282 -19.13 9.82 8.06
C GLN A 282 -18.84 8.92 9.28
N ASN A 283 -19.23 9.34 10.49
CA ASN A 283 -19.08 8.51 11.69
C ASN A 283 -19.91 7.24 11.59
N SER A 284 -21.09 7.29 10.99
CA SER A 284 -21.96 6.12 10.78
C SER A 284 -21.29 5.06 9.91
N ILE A 285 -20.58 5.46 8.85
CA ILE A 285 -19.79 4.53 8.02
C ILE A 285 -18.67 3.89 8.85
N PHE A 286 -17.95 4.68 9.65
CA PHE A 286 -16.90 4.14 10.52
C PHE A 286 -17.45 3.21 11.61
N ALA A 287 -18.61 3.55 12.19
CA ALA A 287 -19.29 2.72 13.18
C ALA A 287 -19.67 1.35 12.60
N GLN A 288 -20.11 1.30 11.34
CA GLN A 288 -20.37 0.02 10.66
C GLN A 288 -19.11 -0.82 10.48
N PHE A 289 -17.99 -0.22 10.07
CA PHE A 289 -16.72 -0.96 10.00
C PHE A 289 -16.29 -1.46 11.37
N ARG A 290 -16.51 -0.69 12.45
CA ARG A 290 -16.25 -1.13 13.82
C ARG A 290 -17.14 -2.31 14.23
N ILE A 291 -18.44 -2.29 13.87
CA ILE A 291 -19.34 -3.43 14.08
C ILE A 291 -18.81 -4.69 13.39
N VAL A 292 -18.30 -4.59 12.16
CA VAL A 292 -17.69 -5.72 11.43
C VAL A 292 -16.42 -6.24 12.11
N LEU A 293 -15.65 -5.35 12.75
CA LEU A 293 -14.47 -5.75 13.55
C LEU A 293 -14.84 -6.32 14.92
N GLY A 294 -16.11 -6.23 15.34
CA GLY A 294 -16.60 -6.70 16.63
C GLY A 294 -16.52 -5.66 17.76
N ASP A 295 -16.17 -4.41 17.45
CA ASP A 295 -16.16 -3.29 18.39
C ASP A 295 -17.44 -2.46 18.23
N PHE A 296 -18.40 -2.61 19.14
CA PHE A 296 -19.68 -1.91 19.04
C PHE A 296 -20.35 -1.71 20.40
N ASN A 297 -21.00 -0.56 20.58
CA ASN A 297 -21.82 -0.27 21.75
C ASN A 297 -23.29 -0.63 21.50
N PHE A 298 -23.61 -1.92 21.58
CA PHE A 298 -24.99 -2.41 21.37
C PHE A 298 -25.97 -1.84 22.41
N ALA A 299 -25.51 -1.61 23.64
CA ALA A 299 -26.35 -1.08 24.71
C ALA A 299 -26.90 0.32 24.37
N ALA A 300 -26.07 1.20 23.79
CA ALA A 300 -26.51 2.52 23.35
C ALA A 300 -27.56 2.44 22.23
N ILE A 301 -27.36 1.55 21.26
CA ILE A 301 -28.29 1.32 20.14
C ILE A 301 -29.64 0.79 20.63
N GLN A 302 -29.63 -0.16 21.56
CA GLN A 302 -30.85 -0.76 22.11
C GLN A 302 -31.61 0.21 23.04
N GLN A 303 -30.89 1.06 23.79
CA GLN A 303 -31.50 2.06 24.66
C GLN A 303 -32.21 3.17 23.89
N ASP A 304 -31.64 3.61 22.75
CA ASP A 304 -32.29 4.59 21.88
C ASP A 304 -33.58 4.04 21.26
N ASN A 305 -33.49 2.87 20.62
CA ASN A 305 -34.63 2.23 19.98
C ASN A 305 -34.68 0.73 20.28
N PRO A 306 -35.50 0.30 21.26
CA PRO A 306 -35.56 -1.09 21.71
C PRO A 306 -36.00 -2.11 20.63
N VAL A 307 -36.74 -1.65 19.61
CA VAL A 307 -37.23 -2.51 18.51
C VAL A 307 -36.34 -2.39 17.29
N LEU A 308 -36.14 -1.18 16.76
CA LEU A 308 -35.37 -0.96 15.53
C LEU A 308 -33.86 -1.20 15.73
N GLY A 309 -33.32 -0.97 16.92
CA GLY A 309 -31.91 -1.19 17.26
C GLY A 309 -31.47 -2.64 17.05
N PRO A 310 -32.09 -3.61 17.75
CA PRO A 310 -31.79 -5.03 17.55
C PRO A 310 -32.07 -5.51 16.12
N ILE A 311 -33.15 -5.06 15.47
CA ILE A 311 -33.47 -5.43 14.09
C ILE A 311 -32.38 -4.94 13.12
N TYR A 312 -31.96 -3.68 13.23
CA TYR A 312 -30.87 -3.11 12.44
C TYR A 312 -29.59 -3.92 12.63
N PHE A 313 -29.23 -4.20 13.88
CA PHE A 313 -27.99 -4.88 14.22
C PHE A 313 -27.96 -6.33 13.72
N ILE A 314 -29.02 -7.09 13.96
CA ILE A 314 -29.13 -8.50 13.54
C ILE A 314 -29.14 -8.61 12.02
N THR A 315 -29.92 -7.77 11.32
CA THR A 315 -29.97 -7.81 9.85
C THR A 315 -28.64 -7.39 9.24
N PHE A 316 -27.98 -6.35 9.76
CA PHE A 316 -26.67 -5.92 9.30
C PHE A 316 -25.61 -7.03 9.47
N ILE A 317 -25.50 -7.63 10.66
CA ILE A 317 -24.57 -8.75 10.89
C ILE A 317 -24.89 -9.92 9.96
N PHE A 318 -26.17 -10.25 9.81
CA PHE A 318 -26.58 -11.34 8.93
C PHE A 318 -26.08 -11.12 7.49
N PHE A 319 -26.37 -9.95 6.91
CA PHE A 319 -25.93 -9.64 5.55
C PHE A 319 -24.41 -9.52 5.43
N VAL A 320 -23.72 -8.84 6.35
CA VAL A 320 -22.29 -8.61 6.19
C VAL A 320 -21.47 -9.88 6.45
N PHE A 321 -21.75 -10.60 7.53
CA PHE A 321 -20.97 -11.78 7.88
C PHE A 321 -21.37 -13.01 7.07
N PHE A 322 -22.67 -13.31 6.95
CA PHE A 322 -23.09 -14.56 6.31
C PHE A 322 -23.21 -14.45 4.80
N VAL A 323 -23.51 -13.27 4.26
CA VAL A 323 -23.61 -13.09 2.80
C VAL A 323 -22.32 -12.52 2.24
N LEU A 324 -21.91 -11.32 2.68
CA LEU A 324 -20.83 -10.59 2.01
C LEU A 324 -19.44 -11.23 2.24
N LEU A 325 -19.07 -11.58 3.48
CA LEU A 325 -17.78 -12.24 3.72
C LEU A 325 -17.68 -13.60 3.01
N ASN A 326 -18.76 -14.37 3.00
CA ASN A 326 -18.77 -15.68 2.34
C ASN A 326 -18.67 -15.57 0.82
N ILE A 327 -19.32 -14.59 0.19
CA ILE A 327 -19.16 -14.33 -1.25
C ILE A 327 -17.73 -13.88 -1.55
N PHE A 328 -17.16 -12.98 -0.74
CA PHE A 328 -15.78 -12.52 -0.91
C PHE A 328 -14.77 -13.69 -0.83
N LEU A 329 -14.93 -14.57 0.16
CA LEU A 329 -14.13 -15.79 0.30
C LEU A 329 -14.31 -16.75 -0.88
N ALA A 330 -15.54 -16.89 -1.38
CA ALA A 330 -15.82 -17.75 -2.54
C ALA A 330 -15.11 -17.26 -3.81
N ILE A 331 -15.13 -15.94 -4.09
CA ILE A 331 -14.43 -15.34 -5.24
C ILE A 331 -12.92 -15.60 -5.16
N ILE A 332 -12.32 -15.40 -3.98
CA ILE A 332 -10.88 -15.62 -3.78
C ILE A 332 -10.56 -17.11 -3.93
N ASN A 333 -11.34 -18.01 -3.35
CA ASN A 333 -11.07 -19.44 -3.40
C ASN A 333 -11.22 -20.01 -4.82
N TYR A 334 -12.21 -19.53 -5.58
CA TYR A 334 -12.40 -19.90 -6.98
C TYR A 334 -11.18 -19.54 -7.82
N THR A 335 -10.78 -18.26 -7.78
CA THR A 335 -9.62 -17.74 -8.52
C THR A 335 -8.29 -18.34 -8.06
N TYR A 336 -8.13 -18.61 -6.76
CA TYR A 336 -6.96 -19.30 -6.22
C TYR A 336 -6.85 -20.72 -6.76
N SER A 337 -7.95 -21.47 -6.79
CA SER A 337 -7.99 -22.83 -7.31
C SER A 337 -7.71 -22.88 -8.82
N GLU A 338 -8.25 -21.92 -9.58
CA GLU A 338 -8.00 -21.78 -11.02
C GLU A 338 -6.52 -21.51 -11.30
N VAL A 339 -5.90 -20.54 -10.61
CA VAL A 339 -4.47 -20.26 -10.80
C VAL A 339 -3.61 -21.43 -10.31
N LYS A 340 -4.00 -22.13 -9.23
CA LYS A 340 -3.28 -23.33 -8.79
C LYS A 340 -3.33 -24.43 -9.85
N ALA A 341 -4.45 -24.62 -10.53
CA ALA A 341 -4.56 -25.54 -11.65
C ALA A 341 -3.64 -25.11 -12.82
N ASP A 342 -3.65 -23.84 -13.21
CA ASP A 342 -2.77 -23.29 -14.26
C ASP A 342 -1.28 -23.52 -13.95
N TYR A 343 -0.86 -23.34 -12.69
CA TYR A 343 0.52 -23.58 -12.26
C TYR A 343 0.87 -25.08 -12.25
N SER A 344 -0.09 -25.96 -11.97
CA SER A 344 0.12 -27.42 -11.98
C SER A 344 0.24 -28.01 -13.38
N ILE A 345 -0.41 -27.39 -14.37
CA ILE A 345 -0.40 -27.81 -15.79
C ILE A 345 0.89 -27.36 -16.51
N GLY A 346 1.77 -26.58 -15.86
CA GLY A 346 3.09 -26.25 -16.39
C GLY A 346 3.18 -24.95 -17.17
N ARG A 347 2.11 -24.12 -17.22
CA ARG A 347 2.17 -22.70 -17.64
C ARG A 347 2.94 -21.89 -16.59
N ARG A 348 4.24 -22.10 -16.49
CA ARG A 348 5.12 -21.26 -15.68
C ARG A 348 5.30 -19.94 -16.43
N PRO A 349 4.94 -18.76 -15.87
CA PRO A 349 5.49 -17.52 -16.38
C PRO A 349 7.00 -17.65 -16.32
N ASP A 350 7.67 -17.56 -17.47
CA ASP A 350 9.08 -17.85 -17.60
C ASP A 350 9.88 -17.15 -16.49
N PHE A 351 10.54 -17.96 -15.66
CA PHE A 351 11.57 -17.47 -14.76
C PHE A 351 12.80 -17.13 -15.60
N GLU A 352 12.69 -16.12 -16.46
CA GLU A 352 13.80 -15.61 -17.27
C GLU A 352 14.96 -15.24 -16.35
N LEU A 353 14.68 -14.58 -15.22
CA LEU A 353 15.70 -14.17 -14.25
C LEU A 353 16.31 -15.35 -13.45
N GLY A 354 15.53 -16.37 -13.10
CA GLY A 354 16.05 -17.56 -12.39
C GLY A 354 16.90 -18.44 -13.31
N LYS A 355 16.48 -18.61 -14.56
CA LYS A 355 17.29 -19.23 -15.62
C LYS A 355 18.53 -18.38 -15.90
N MET A 356 18.44 -17.05 -15.94
CA MET A 356 19.58 -16.15 -16.15
C MET A 356 20.57 -16.16 -14.98
N ILE A 357 20.12 -16.16 -13.72
CA ILE A 357 20.98 -16.24 -12.54
C ILE A 357 21.65 -17.61 -12.47
N LYS A 358 20.91 -18.69 -12.73
CA LYS A 358 21.47 -20.04 -12.81
C LYS A 358 22.50 -20.16 -13.94
N LYS A 359 22.21 -19.59 -15.11
CA LYS A 359 23.13 -19.54 -16.25
C LYS A 359 24.35 -18.65 -15.98
N SER A 360 24.20 -17.55 -15.26
CA SER A 360 25.30 -16.67 -14.82
C SER A 360 26.16 -17.33 -13.75
N TYR A 361 25.55 -18.04 -12.80
CA TYR A 361 26.23 -18.87 -11.79
C TYR A 361 26.97 -20.04 -12.44
N ASP A 362 26.33 -20.78 -13.34
CA ASP A 362 26.94 -21.87 -14.10
C ASP A 362 28.06 -21.35 -15.01
N ASN A 363 27.92 -20.18 -15.64
CA ASN A 363 28.98 -19.54 -16.41
C ASN A 363 30.13 -19.03 -15.54
N ALA A 364 29.85 -18.51 -14.34
CA ALA A 364 30.87 -18.15 -13.37
C ALA A 364 31.61 -19.40 -12.85
N LEU A 365 30.90 -20.51 -12.58
CA LEU A 365 31.48 -21.79 -12.18
C LEU A 365 32.34 -22.42 -13.29
N LYS A 366 31.88 -22.32 -14.54
CA LYS A 366 32.65 -22.75 -15.74
C LYS A 366 33.90 -21.89 -15.92
N LYS A 367 33.81 -20.56 -15.74
CA LYS A 367 34.98 -19.65 -15.76
C LYS A 367 35.96 -19.91 -14.61
N LEU A 368 35.46 -20.34 -13.45
CA LEU A 368 36.25 -20.73 -12.28
C LEU A 368 36.75 -22.20 -12.33
N LYS A 369 36.56 -22.91 -13.46
CA LYS A 369 37.00 -24.31 -13.71
C LYS A 369 36.51 -25.37 -12.71
N LEU A 370 35.47 -25.08 -11.92
CA LEU A 370 34.90 -26.04 -10.97
C LEU A 370 33.92 -27.04 -11.61
N LYS A 371 33.57 -26.85 -12.88
CA LYS A 371 32.70 -27.78 -13.65
C LYS A 371 33.12 -27.81 -15.13
N LYS A 372 33.37 -29.01 -15.68
CA LYS A 372 33.71 -29.20 -17.10
C LYS A 372 32.51 -28.86 -18.01
N PRO A 373 32.72 -28.29 -19.21
CA PRO A 373 31.65 -28.06 -20.17
C PRO A 373 31.19 -29.39 -20.77
N GLN A 374 29.87 -29.63 -20.78
CA GLN A 374 29.23 -30.58 -21.67
C GLN A 374 28.75 -29.78 -22.88
N GLU A 375 29.30 -30.10 -24.05
CA GLU A 375 28.78 -29.62 -25.34
C GLU A 375 27.60 -30.50 -25.71
N ASP A 376 26.40 -29.91 -25.61
CA ASP A 376 25.15 -30.49 -26.05
C ASP A 376 24.87 -29.92 -27.44
N GLU A 377 25.28 -30.63 -28.51
CA GLU A 377 24.61 -30.57 -29.83
C GLU A 377 25.01 -31.71 -30.79
N ASP A 378 26.11 -32.43 -30.57
CA ASP A 378 26.51 -33.57 -31.45
C ASP A 378 26.26 -34.99 -30.85
N ASN A 379 25.69 -35.09 -29.65
CA ASN A 379 25.62 -36.36 -28.91
C ASN A 379 24.38 -37.24 -29.17
N GLU A 380 23.32 -36.76 -29.85
CA GLU A 380 22.12 -37.58 -30.06
C GLU A 380 22.28 -38.63 -31.17
N SER A 381 23.00 -38.30 -32.24
CA SER A 381 23.26 -39.23 -33.36
C SER A 381 24.29 -40.31 -33.00
N VAL A 382 25.24 -39.97 -32.13
CA VAL A 382 26.27 -40.90 -31.63
C VAL A 382 25.68 -41.82 -30.55
N LYS A 383 24.91 -41.29 -29.58
CA LYS A 383 24.26 -42.12 -28.54
C LYS A 383 23.25 -43.12 -29.09
N SER A 384 22.51 -42.77 -30.14
CA SER A 384 21.52 -43.68 -30.75
C SER A 384 22.18 -44.87 -31.44
N ARG A 385 23.30 -44.64 -32.15
CA ARG A 385 24.13 -45.73 -32.72
C ARG A 385 24.75 -46.61 -31.63
N ASP A 386 25.25 -46.00 -30.56
CA ASP A 386 25.88 -46.71 -29.42
C ASP A 386 24.86 -47.55 -28.62
N LEU A 387 23.59 -47.09 -28.54
CA LEU A 387 22.49 -47.82 -27.90
C LEU A 387 22.03 -49.02 -28.73
N ALA A 388 21.95 -48.87 -30.06
CA ALA A 388 21.62 -49.97 -30.97
C ALA A 388 22.72 -51.04 -30.98
N GLU A 389 23.99 -50.65 -30.92
CA GLU A 389 25.11 -51.60 -30.79
C GLU A 389 25.17 -52.28 -29.41
N ARG A 390 24.79 -51.61 -28.32
CA ARG A 390 24.63 -52.25 -26.99
C ARG A 390 23.49 -53.25 -26.96
N ALA A 391 22.33 -52.91 -27.53
CA ALA A 391 21.19 -53.83 -27.60
C ALA A 391 21.52 -55.11 -28.39
N ARG A 392 22.33 -55.01 -29.47
CA ARG A 392 22.85 -56.18 -30.20
C ARG A 392 23.80 -57.04 -29.36
N ARG A 393 24.60 -56.44 -28.46
CA ARG A 393 25.50 -57.19 -27.56
C ARG A 393 24.75 -57.89 -26.41
N GLU A 394 23.56 -57.41 -26.06
CA GLU A 394 22.70 -57.97 -25.01
C GLU A 394 21.69 -59.01 -25.53
N GLY A 395 21.73 -59.36 -26.83
CA GLY A 395 20.98 -60.48 -27.42
C GLY A 395 19.52 -60.20 -27.78
N PHE A 396 19.15 -58.93 -27.97
CA PHE A 396 17.81 -58.54 -28.43
C PHE A 396 17.62 -58.83 -29.93
N ASP A 397 16.43 -59.29 -30.31
CA ASP A 397 16.09 -59.71 -31.68
C ASP A 397 15.96 -58.49 -32.62
N GLU A 398 16.34 -58.61 -33.90
CA GLU A 398 16.39 -57.44 -34.82
C GLU A 398 15.01 -56.77 -35.00
N ASN A 399 13.94 -57.57 -34.91
CA ASN A 399 12.56 -57.08 -34.98
C ASN A 399 12.17 -56.20 -33.78
N GLU A 400 12.66 -56.52 -32.57
CA GLU A 400 12.40 -55.73 -31.36
C GLU A 400 13.10 -54.37 -31.45
N ILE A 401 14.33 -54.33 -31.97
CA ILE A 401 15.10 -53.09 -32.17
C ILE A 401 14.42 -52.18 -33.20
N GLN A 402 13.95 -52.74 -34.32
CA GLN A 402 13.22 -51.97 -35.34
C GLN A 402 11.87 -51.44 -34.81
N SER A 403 11.15 -52.23 -34.00
CA SER A 403 9.89 -51.78 -33.40
C SER A 403 10.10 -50.61 -32.43
N ALA A 404 11.15 -50.64 -31.62
CA ALA A 404 11.51 -49.58 -30.69
C ALA A 404 11.94 -48.28 -31.42
N GLU A 405 12.69 -48.40 -32.52
CA GLU A 405 13.05 -47.25 -33.36
C GLU A 405 11.82 -46.63 -34.05
N GLN A 406 10.91 -47.45 -34.56
CA GLN A 406 9.65 -46.96 -35.12
C GLN A 406 8.79 -46.26 -34.07
N MET A 407 8.72 -46.82 -32.87
CA MET A 407 7.97 -46.26 -31.74
C MET A 407 8.56 -44.93 -31.27
N LYS A 408 9.89 -44.81 -31.25
CA LYS A 408 10.59 -43.54 -30.97
C LYS A 408 10.28 -42.47 -32.02
N LYS A 409 10.36 -42.81 -33.31
CA LYS A 409 9.98 -41.91 -34.42
C LYS A 409 8.50 -41.52 -34.40
N TRP A 410 7.62 -42.40 -33.90
CA TRP A 410 6.20 -42.10 -33.76
C TRP A 410 5.93 -41.17 -32.58
N LYS A 411 6.62 -41.39 -31.44
CA LYS A 411 6.58 -40.52 -30.26
C LYS A 411 7.05 -39.09 -30.59
N GLU A 412 8.19 -38.95 -31.27
CA GLU A 412 8.70 -37.65 -31.70
C GLU A 412 7.73 -36.92 -32.64
N ARG A 413 7.02 -37.66 -33.53
CA ARG A 413 5.98 -37.10 -34.38
C ARG A 413 4.78 -36.59 -33.59
N LEU A 414 4.34 -37.32 -32.56
CA LEU A 414 3.25 -36.88 -31.68
C LEU A 414 3.65 -35.69 -30.82
N GLU A 415 4.84 -35.73 -30.21
CA GLU A 415 5.36 -34.60 -29.43
C GLU A 415 5.43 -33.35 -30.29
N LYS A 416 5.94 -33.47 -31.53
CA LYS A 416 5.93 -32.36 -32.48
C LYS A 416 4.51 -31.92 -32.84
N LYS A 417 3.55 -32.83 -33.03
CA LYS A 417 2.18 -32.48 -33.43
C LYS A 417 1.39 -31.77 -32.33
N TYR A 418 1.61 -32.10 -31.06
CA TYR A 418 0.84 -31.56 -29.93
C TYR A 418 1.57 -30.49 -29.12
N TYR A 419 2.92 -30.45 -29.11
CA TYR A 419 3.69 -29.40 -28.42
C TYR A 419 4.15 -28.25 -29.32
N SER A 420 4.09 -28.36 -30.66
CA SER A 420 4.51 -27.26 -31.55
C SER A 420 3.40 -26.26 -31.91
N THR A 421 2.15 -26.50 -31.50
CA THR A 421 0.99 -25.63 -31.80
C THR A 421 0.71 -24.66 -30.65
N GLU A 422 1.73 -24.09 -30.02
CA GLU A 422 1.60 -22.82 -29.30
C GLU A 422 1.73 -21.69 -30.32
N ILE A 423 0.63 -21.33 -30.99
CA ILE A 423 0.19 -20.00 -31.50
C ILE A 423 -1.12 -20.29 -32.28
N GLN A 424 -2.21 -20.61 -31.58
CA GLN A 424 -3.60 -20.26 -31.96
C GLN A 424 -4.58 -20.84 -30.94
N ASP A 425 -5.39 -19.95 -30.36
CA ASP A 425 -6.48 -20.24 -29.42
C ASP A 425 -7.65 -20.99 -30.09
N ASP A 426 -7.46 -22.23 -30.53
CA ASP A 426 -8.58 -23.11 -30.93
C ASP A 426 -8.51 -24.45 -30.19
N TYR A 427 -9.38 -24.60 -29.20
CA TYR A 427 -9.65 -25.88 -28.54
C TYR A 427 -10.39 -26.80 -29.53
N GLN A 428 -9.69 -27.69 -30.22
CA GLN A 428 -10.33 -28.82 -30.89
C GLN A 428 -10.51 -29.98 -29.90
N PRO A 429 -11.74 -30.46 -29.66
CA PRO A 429 -11.96 -31.62 -28.81
C PRO A 429 -11.34 -32.86 -29.46
N VAL A 430 -10.59 -33.64 -28.67
CA VAL A 430 -10.01 -34.92 -29.08
C VAL A 430 -11.12 -35.81 -29.63
N THR A 431 -10.99 -36.27 -30.88
CA THR A 431 -12.04 -37.09 -31.49
C THR A 431 -12.10 -38.46 -30.81
N GLN A 432 -13.29 -39.05 -30.74
CA GLN A 432 -13.51 -40.31 -30.01
C GLN A 432 -12.69 -41.48 -30.57
N GLN A 433 -12.27 -41.41 -31.84
CA GLN A 433 -11.33 -42.35 -32.46
C GLN A 433 -9.89 -42.15 -31.96
N GLU A 434 -9.42 -40.90 -31.87
CA GLU A 434 -8.08 -40.58 -31.36
C GLU A 434 -7.92 -40.98 -29.89
N PHE A 435 -8.96 -40.81 -29.07
CA PHE A 435 -8.94 -41.27 -27.68
C PHE A 435 -8.87 -42.80 -27.59
N ARG A 436 -9.56 -43.52 -28.49
CA ARG A 436 -9.57 -44.98 -28.52
C ARG A 436 -8.22 -45.56 -28.91
N ASP A 437 -7.56 -44.93 -29.88
CA ASP A 437 -6.22 -45.32 -30.33
C ASP A 437 -5.16 -45.03 -29.27
N LEU A 438 -5.26 -43.88 -28.58
CA LEU A 438 -4.40 -43.56 -27.43
C LEU A 438 -4.61 -44.53 -26.27
N PHE A 439 -5.85 -44.95 -26.00
CA PHE A 439 -6.17 -45.88 -24.93
C PHE A 439 -5.66 -47.29 -25.23
N LEU A 440 -5.85 -47.79 -26.44
CA LEU A 440 -5.30 -49.07 -26.88
C LEU A 440 -3.77 -49.08 -26.81
N TYR A 441 -3.13 -47.97 -27.18
CA TYR A 441 -1.69 -47.83 -27.11
C TYR A 441 -1.16 -47.79 -25.67
N ALA A 442 -1.85 -47.10 -24.75
CA ALA A 442 -1.49 -47.09 -23.34
C ALA A 442 -1.55 -48.50 -22.73
N VAL A 443 -2.55 -49.30 -23.13
CA VAL A 443 -2.69 -50.70 -22.72
C VAL A 443 -1.57 -51.58 -23.30
N GLU A 444 -1.14 -51.36 -24.54
CA GLU A 444 -0.02 -52.07 -25.17
C GLU A 444 1.31 -51.77 -24.44
N LEU A 445 1.54 -50.49 -24.11
CA LEU A 445 2.70 -50.04 -23.33
C LEU A 445 2.74 -50.63 -21.93
N GLU A 446 1.58 -50.75 -21.28
CA GLU A 446 1.48 -51.34 -19.95
C GLU A 446 1.81 -52.84 -19.97
N LYS A 447 1.40 -53.56 -21.03
CA LYS A 447 1.78 -54.97 -21.23
C LYS A 447 3.27 -55.15 -21.48
N GLU A 448 3.87 -54.31 -22.32
CA GLU A 448 5.32 -54.32 -22.61
C GLU A 448 6.14 -53.98 -21.35
N LEU A 449 5.71 -52.98 -20.58
CA LEU A 449 6.36 -52.62 -19.31
C LEU A 449 6.26 -53.76 -18.28
N HIS A 450 5.13 -54.47 -18.25
CA HIS A 450 4.95 -55.63 -17.39
C HIS A 450 5.82 -56.82 -17.82
N TYR A 451 5.98 -57.04 -19.13
CA TYR A 451 6.87 -58.06 -19.68
C TYR A 451 8.35 -57.77 -19.37
N ILE A 452 8.80 -56.53 -19.55
CA ILE A 452 10.15 -56.08 -19.21
C ILE A 452 10.39 -56.19 -17.70
N SER A 453 9.42 -55.81 -16.87
CA SER A 453 9.45 -55.97 -15.41
C SER A 453 9.61 -57.44 -14.99
N LEU A 454 8.88 -58.37 -15.61
CA LEU A 454 8.99 -59.80 -15.35
C LEU A 454 10.35 -60.35 -15.78
N LYS A 455 10.88 -59.91 -16.92
CA LYS A 455 12.20 -60.31 -17.42
C LYS A 455 13.31 -59.81 -16.50
N LEU A 456 13.20 -58.57 -16.01
CA LEU A 456 14.15 -57.95 -15.08
C LEU A 456 14.13 -58.62 -13.69
N ASN A 457 12.95 -59.01 -13.21
CA ASN A 457 12.81 -59.80 -11.98
C ASN A 457 13.37 -61.22 -12.12
N ARG A 458 13.29 -61.84 -13.30
CA ARG A 458 13.89 -63.15 -13.59
C ARG A 458 15.42 -63.08 -13.58
N VAL A 459 15.98 -62.05 -14.21
CA VAL A 459 17.43 -61.78 -14.20
C VAL A 459 17.92 -61.45 -12.79
N MET A 460 17.21 -60.64 -12.02
CA MET A 460 17.57 -60.38 -10.62
C MET A 460 17.55 -61.64 -9.74
N ARG A 461 16.62 -62.57 -9.98
CA ARG A 461 16.59 -63.87 -9.27
C ARG A 461 17.79 -64.74 -9.62
N GLU A 462 18.19 -64.80 -10.89
CA GLU A 462 19.38 -65.53 -11.32
C GLU A 462 20.67 -64.92 -10.76
N VAL A 463 20.76 -63.58 -10.70
CA VAL A 463 21.89 -62.87 -10.08
C VAL A 463 21.94 -63.10 -8.56
N SER A 464 20.79 -63.20 -7.88
CA SER A 464 20.71 -63.50 -6.44
C SER A 464 20.99 -64.96 -6.07
N ALA A 465 21.03 -65.87 -7.04
CA ALA A 465 21.28 -67.30 -6.85
C ALA A 465 22.75 -67.69 -7.05
N LEU A 466 23.62 -66.74 -7.38
CA LEU A 466 25.07 -66.95 -7.44
C LEU A 466 25.65 -66.91 -6.01
N PRO A 467 26.34 -67.98 -5.53
CA PRO A 467 27.03 -67.94 -4.25
C PRO A 467 28.23 -66.97 -4.36
N TYR A 468 28.41 -66.14 -3.34
CA TYR A 468 29.46 -65.11 -3.24
C TYR A 468 30.88 -65.63 -3.49
#